data_AF-A0A968NSF4-F1
#
_entry.id   AF-A0A968NSF4-F1
#
_cell.length_a   1.000
_cell.length_b   1.000
_cell.length_c   1.000
_cell.angle_alpha   90.00
_cell.angle_beta   90.00
_cell.angle_gamma   90.00
#
_symmetry.space_group_name_H-M   'P 1'
#
loop_
_entity.id
_entity.type
_entity.pdbx_description
1 polymer ?
#
loop_
_entity_poly.entity_id
_entity_poly.type
_entity_poly.pdbx_seq_one_letter_code
_entity_poly.pdbx_strand_id
1 'polypeptide(L)'
;MKVPPLGQNLLEAARHLKLILQHQDQFTLELGDQQWRLTRQDLGSQIILPYIQRLNRELNALLAVTGIPLTAIAQVVCTGGTGSLRAIARWLRQKLPNATIIQDTYARAGVPLEARSLTCSRIAYGLATLPLHPQVLDLPRQQYSDYFLLLELLRSFPDQPLSIGSIMQMLERRGINTQACHGHVLALLEGRLPPGLVPTDRDDPDAPEPTRLAPVSRQNPEYAALLAAPLFHKLDAQTYQPNPEQWSRFQQYLGTLTASTHQTLTEPLTMQLG
;
A
#
# COMPACT_ATOMS: atom_id res chain seq x y z
N MET A 1 4.39 -0.05 23.65
CA MET A 1 5.12 1.19 23.99
C MET A 1 4.11 2.34 23.97
N LYS A 2 3.71 2.90 25.12
CA LYS A 2 2.72 4.00 25.20
C LYS A 2 3.42 5.29 24.76
N VAL A 3 2.91 5.96 23.72
CA VAL A 3 3.31 7.32 23.39
C VAL A 3 3.06 8.18 24.64
N PRO A 4 4.02 8.99 25.11
CA PRO A 4 3.79 9.87 26.26
C PRO A 4 2.56 10.76 25.99
N PRO A 5 1.75 11.09 27.01
CA PRO A 5 0.47 11.79 26.85
C PRO A 5 0.60 13.10 26.05
N LEU A 6 1.76 13.76 26.14
CA LEU A 6 2.09 14.95 25.35
C LEU A 6 2.09 14.69 23.82
N GLY A 7 2.64 13.57 23.37
CA GLY A 7 2.71 13.22 21.96
C GLY A 7 1.34 12.93 21.36
N GLN A 8 0.44 12.32 22.15
CA GLN A 8 -0.94 12.11 21.74
C GLN A 8 -1.70 13.43 21.64
N ASN A 9 -1.56 14.31 22.64
CA ASN A 9 -2.20 15.62 22.63
C ASN A 9 -1.72 16.49 21.46
N LEU A 10 -0.42 16.48 21.15
CA LEU A 10 0.14 17.17 19.98
C LEU A 10 -0.39 16.60 18.67
N LEU A 11 -0.51 15.28 18.56
CA LEU A 11 -1.05 14.63 17.35
C LEU A 11 -2.53 14.99 17.14
N GLU A 12 -3.33 15.01 18.21
CA GLU A 12 -4.71 15.44 18.16
C GLU A 12 -4.82 16.92 17.78
N ALA A 13 -4.03 17.79 18.41
CA ALA A 13 -3.95 19.21 18.06
C ALA A 13 -3.59 19.43 16.58
N ALA A 14 -2.61 18.69 16.05
CA ALA A 14 -2.24 18.73 14.63
C ALA A 14 -3.39 18.29 13.71
N ARG A 15 -4.16 17.27 14.12
CA ARG A 15 -5.34 16.81 13.36
C ARG A 15 -6.41 17.90 13.31
N HIS A 16 -6.67 18.59 14.42
CA HIS A 16 -7.61 19.70 14.47
C HIS A 16 -7.13 20.91 13.67
N LEU A 17 -5.86 21.28 13.79
CA LEU A 17 -5.23 22.36 13.04
C LEU A 17 -5.43 22.19 11.54
N LYS A 18 -5.21 20.98 11.01
CA LYS A 18 -5.40 20.66 9.58
C LYS A 18 -6.82 20.96 9.11
N LEU A 19 -7.84 20.75 9.96
CA LEU A 19 -9.24 21.00 9.60
C LEU A 19 -9.62 22.48 9.79
N ILE A 20 -9.12 23.11 10.85
CA ILE A 20 -9.42 24.50 11.20
C ILE A 20 -8.82 25.45 10.16
N LEU A 21 -7.54 25.29 9.81
CA LEU A 21 -6.85 26.17 8.87
C LEU A 21 -7.36 26.06 7.41
N GLN A 22 -8.21 25.08 7.10
CA GLN A 22 -8.94 25.05 5.83
C GLN A 22 -10.07 26.09 5.75
N HIS A 23 -10.57 26.54 6.90
CA HIS A 23 -11.72 27.43 7.03
C HIS A 23 -11.33 28.77 7.65
N GLN A 24 -10.36 28.77 8.57
CA GLN A 24 -9.82 29.95 9.25
C GLN A 24 -8.41 30.26 8.75
N ASP A 25 -7.96 31.52 8.89
CA ASP A 25 -6.63 31.94 8.43
C ASP A 25 -5.53 31.71 9.47
N GLN A 26 -5.91 31.49 10.73
CA GLN A 26 -4.99 31.27 11.84
C GLN A 26 -5.57 30.32 12.87
N PHE A 27 -4.70 29.66 13.61
CA PHE A 27 -5.01 28.80 14.74
C PHE A 27 -3.94 29.00 15.81
N THR A 28 -4.36 29.11 17.07
CA THR A 28 -3.45 29.23 18.20
C THR A 28 -3.54 27.95 19.02
N LEU A 29 -2.40 27.27 19.19
CA LEU A 29 -2.27 26.11 20.04
C LEU A 29 -1.67 26.53 21.38
N GLU A 30 -2.35 26.20 22.46
CA GLU A 30 -1.86 26.40 23.84
C GLU A 30 -1.63 25.02 24.47
N LEU A 31 -0.42 24.78 24.98
CA LEU A 31 -0.04 23.54 25.63
C LEU A 31 0.85 23.84 26.83
N GLY A 32 0.26 23.76 28.03
CA GLY A 32 0.92 24.25 29.26
C GLY A 32 1.22 25.75 29.15
N ASP A 33 2.47 26.12 29.38
CA ASP A 33 2.94 27.53 29.31
C ASP A 33 3.38 27.96 27.89
N GLN A 34 3.22 27.10 26.88
CA GLN A 34 3.65 27.37 25.51
C GLN A 34 2.46 27.70 24.60
N GLN A 35 2.61 28.76 23.80
CA GLN A 35 1.63 29.21 22.83
C GLN A 35 2.27 29.29 21.44
N TRP A 36 1.68 28.57 20.47
CA TRP A 36 2.09 28.64 19.06
C TRP A 36 0.96 29.19 18.21
N ARG A 37 1.27 30.21 17.41
CA ARG A 37 0.35 30.76 16.42
C ARG A 37 0.74 30.23 15.04
N LEU A 38 -0.18 29.54 14.38
CA LEU A 38 0.03 28.90 13.09
C LEU A 38 -0.96 29.47 12.09
N THR A 39 -0.48 29.86 10.92
CA THR A 39 -1.32 30.44 9.87
C THR A 39 -1.63 29.43 8.77
N ARG A 40 -2.68 29.72 8.00
CA ARG A 40 -2.96 28.98 6.76
C ARG A 40 -1.78 29.04 5.78
N GLN A 41 -1.04 30.14 5.77
CA GLN A 41 0.15 30.28 4.94
C GLN A 41 1.25 29.31 5.38
N ASP A 42 1.48 29.15 6.68
CA ASP A 42 2.46 28.19 7.21
C ASP A 42 2.09 26.75 6.81
N LEU A 43 0.83 26.36 7.00
CA LEU A 43 0.34 25.05 6.56
C LEU A 43 0.53 24.90 5.04
N GLY A 44 0.22 25.95 4.28
CA GLY A 44 0.34 25.98 2.83
C GLY A 44 1.76 25.77 2.33
N SER A 45 2.71 26.57 2.81
CA SER A 45 4.09 26.59 2.33
C SER A 45 4.93 25.45 2.89
N GLN A 46 4.75 25.07 4.15
CA GLN A 46 5.61 24.11 4.83
C GLN A 46 5.14 22.67 4.67
N ILE A 47 3.83 22.44 4.51
CA ILE A 47 3.26 21.08 4.49
C ILE A 47 2.58 20.78 3.17
N ILE A 48 1.62 21.60 2.75
CA ILE A 48 0.77 21.31 1.60
C ILE A 48 1.54 21.40 0.29
N LEU A 49 2.39 22.41 0.11
CA LEU A 49 3.18 22.59 -1.11
C LEU A 49 4.19 21.44 -1.32
N PRO A 50 5.04 21.06 -0.33
CA PRO A 50 5.92 19.91 -0.48
C PRO A 50 5.16 18.61 -0.75
N TYR A 51 4.00 18.43 -0.09
CA TYR A 51 3.15 17.27 -0.33
C TYR A 51 2.61 17.22 -1.77
N ILE A 52 2.12 18.34 -2.30
CA ILE A 52 1.66 18.45 -3.69
C ILE A 52 2.82 18.21 -4.67
N GLN A 53 4.02 18.71 -4.39
CA GLN A 53 5.20 18.46 -5.22
C GLN A 53 5.53 16.97 -5.28
N ARG A 54 5.48 16.25 -4.14
CA ARG A 54 5.66 14.80 -4.12
C ARG A 54 4.57 14.10 -4.93
N LEU A 55 3.29 14.44 -4.73
CA LEU A 55 2.19 13.88 -5.53
C LEU A 55 2.35 14.12 -7.03
N ASN A 56 2.85 15.30 -7.43
CA ASN A 56 3.11 15.60 -8.83
C ASN A 56 4.23 14.73 -9.43
N ARG A 57 5.25 14.38 -8.65
CA ARG A 57 6.29 13.42 -9.10
C ARG A 57 5.70 12.04 -9.31
N GLU A 58 4.93 11.52 -8.35
CA GLU A 58 4.27 10.21 -8.46
C GLU A 58 3.32 10.16 -9.67
N LEU A 59 2.50 11.19 -9.85
CA LEU A 59 1.60 11.28 -10.99
C LEU A 59 2.37 11.26 -12.32
N ASN A 60 3.45 12.03 -12.43
CA ASN A 60 4.26 12.04 -13.65
C ASN A 60 4.94 10.69 -13.91
N ALA A 61 5.45 10.02 -12.87
CA ALA A 61 6.04 8.70 -12.99
C ALA A 61 5.03 7.68 -13.51
N LEU A 62 3.81 7.69 -12.96
CA LEU A 62 2.71 6.83 -13.43
C LEU A 62 2.34 7.11 -14.89
N LEU A 63 2.27 8.39 -15.29
CA LEU A 63 1.94 8.76 -16.68
C LEU A 63 3.06 8.37 -17.65
N ALA A 64 4.32 8.47 -17.23
CA ALA A 64 5.45 8.02 -18.03
C ALA A 64 5.43 6.51 -18.27
N VAL A 65 5.13 5.72 -17.23
CA VAL A 65 5.05 4.25 -17.32
C VAL A 65 3.86 3.80 -18.17
N THR A 66 2.70 4.46 -18.01
CA THR A 66 1.47 4.09 -18.73
C THR A 66 1.39 4.66 -20.15
N GLY A 67 2.19 5.68 -20.47
CA GLY A 67 2.13 6.39 -21.74
C GLY A 67 0.85 7.20 -21.95
N ILE A 68 0.03 7.39 -20.90
CA ILE A 68 -1.25 8.08 -21.00
C ILE A 68 -0.99 9.60 -21.05
N PRO A 69 -1.45 10.31 -22.09
CA PRO A 69 -1.32 11.76 -22.13
C PRO A 69 -2.25 12.42 -21.12
N LEU A 70 -1.80 13.54 -20.52
CA LEU A 70 -2.59 14.32 -19.55
C LEU A 70 -3.99 14.70 -20.08
N THR A 71 -4.10 14.94 -21.38
CA THR A 71 -5.35 15.33 -22.05
C THR A 71 -6.37 14.19 -22.17
N ALA A 72 -5.93 12.94 -22.09
CA ALA A 72 -6.82 11.77 -22.14
C ALA A 72 -7.47 11.46 -20.78
N ILE A 73 -7.01 12.09 -19.70
CA ILE A 73 -7.57 11.88 -18.36
C ILE A 73 -8.89 12.66 -18.27
N ALA A 74 -10.00 11.94 -18.38
CA ALA A 74 -11.34 12.53 -18.32
C ALA A 74 -11.82 12.80 -16.88
N GLN A 75 -11.33 12.04 -15.89
CA GLN A 75 -11.80 12.12 -14.51
C GLN A 75 -10.66 11.87 -13.51
N VAL A 76 -10.73 12.56 -12.38
CA VAL A 76 -9.86 12.33 -11.22
C VAL A 76 -10.73 12.18 -9.99
N VAL A 77 -10.65 11.03 -9.34
CA VAL A 77 -11.37 10.75 -8.09
C VAL A 77 -10.41 10.87 -6.93
N CYS A 78 -10.66 11.83 -6.04
CA CYS A 78 -9.86 12.04 -4.83
C CYS A 78 -10.62 11.49 -3.62
N THR A 79 -10.18 10.35 -3.11
CA THR A 79 -10.76 9.71 -1.92
C THR A 79 -9.94 9.97 -0.66
N GLY A 80 -10.60 9.93 0.49
CA GLY A 80 -9.95 10.02 1.81
C GLY A 80 -9.74 11.45 2.31
N GLY A 81 -9.50 11.59 3.62
CA GLY A 81 -9.55 12.90 4.31
C GLY A 81 -8.49 13.92 3.89
N THR A 82 -7.40 13.50 3.25
CA THR A 82 -6.43 14.44 2.63
C THR A 82 -6.87 14.81 1.22
N GLY A 83 -7.47 13.88 0.47
CA GLY A 83 -7.97 14.10 -0.89
C GLY A 83 -9.06 15.19 -0.97
N SER A 84 -9.75 15.47 0.14
CA SER A 84 -10.76 16.54 0.25
C SER A 84 -10.17 17.95 0.43
N LEU A 85 -8.85 18.11 0.51
CA LEU A 85 -8.22 19.42 0.66
C LEU A 85 -8.44 20.29 -0.60
N ARG A 86 -8.87 21.54 -0.39
CA ARG A 86 -9.08 22.52 -1.47
C ARG A 86 -7.81 22.78 -2.30
N ALA A 87 -6.65 22.72 -1.67
CA ALA A 87 -5.36 22.90 -2.34
C ALA A 87 -5.07 21.80 -3.36
N ILE A 88 -5.44 20.55 -3.04
CA ILE A 88 -5.30 19.42 -3.97
C ILE A 88 -6.24 19.61 -5.16
N ALA A 89 -7.50 19.99 -4.91
CA ALA A 89 -8.47 20.28 -5.97
C ALA A 89 -7.93 21.34 -6.95
N ARG A 90 -7.37 22.43 -6.39
CA ARG A 90 -6.83 23.55 -7.16
C ARG A 90 -5.63 23.10 -8.01
N TRP A 91 -4.69 22.38 -7.41
CA TRP A 91 -3.54 21.85 -8.12
C TRP A 91 -3.95 20.89 -9.24
N LEU A 92 -4.89 19.97 -8.98
CA LEU A 92 -5.40 19.06 -10.01
C LEU A 92 -6.08 19.80 -11.15
N ARG A 93 -6.86 20.86 -10.90
CA ARG A 93 -7.44 21.69 -11.96
C ARG A 93 -6.38 22.34 -12.85
N GLN A 94 -5.24 22.72 -12.27
CA GLN A 94 -4.13 23.29 -13.03
C GLN A 94 -3.37 22.22 -13.82
N LYS A 95 -3.16 21.04 -13.23
CA LYS A 95 -2.40 19.94 -13.84
C LYS A 95 -3.19 19.18 -14.91
N LEU A 96 -4.50 19.06 -14.71
CA LEU A 96 -5.43 18.24 -15.49
C LEU A 96 -6.67 19.07 -15.86
N PRO A 97 -6.53 20.07 -16.75
CA PRO A 97 -7.61 21.03 -17.02
C PRO A 97 -8.84 20.39 -17.69
N ASN A 98 -8.66 19.27 -18.39
CA ASN A 98 -9.75 18.54 -19.06
C ASN A 98 -10.48 17.55 -18.13
N ALA A 99 -9.92 17.28 -16.95
CA ALA A 99 -10.45 16.25 -16.08
C ALA A 99 -11.56 16.79 -15.16
N THR A 100 -12.64 16.02 -15.03
CA THR A 100 -13.64 16.25 -14.00
C THR A 100 -13.08 15.78 -12.65
N ILE A 101 -12.95 16.68 -11.69
CA ILE A 101 -12.42 16.36 -10.36
C ILE A 101 -13.57 16.04 -9.42
N ILE A 102 -13.60 14.81 -8.92
CA ILE A 102 -14.57 14.28 -7.97
C ILE A 102 -13.85 14.16 -6.62
N GLN A 103 -14.24 14.99 -5.65
CA GLN A 103 -13.69 14.96 -4.29
C GLN A 103 -14.72 14.48 -3.28
N ASP A 104 -14.23 13.82 -2.22
CA ASP A 104 -15.06 13.53 -1.05
C ASP A 104 -15.38 14.83 -0.29
N THR A 105 -16.67 15.07 -0.03
CA THR A 105 -17.14 16.12 0.87
C THR A 105 -17.38 15.54 2.25
N TYR A 106 -16.32 15.39 3.04
CA TYR A 106 -16.41 14.96 4.45
C TYR A 106 -16.98 16.03 5.39
N ALA A 107 -17.18 17.26 4.91
CA ALA A 107 -17.71 18.35 5.70
C ALA A 107 -18.91 18.98 4.99
N ARG A 108 -20.11 18.44 5.23
CA ARG A 108 -21.32 19.19 4.93
C ARG A 108 -21.47 20.27 6.02
N ALA A 109 -21.43 21.54 5.62
CA ALA A 109 -21.70 22.66 6.52
C ALA A 109 -23.16 22.54 7.04
N GLY A 110 -23.36 22.68 8.35
CA GLY A 110 -24.67 22.58 8.99
C GLY A 110 -25.00 21.23 9.66
N VAL A 111 -24.14 20.21 9.54
CA VAL A 111 -24.32 18.93 10.23
C VAL A 111 -23.60 18.97 11.60
N PRO A 112 -24.27 18.63 12.72
CA PRO A 112 -23.67 18.61 14.07
C PRO A 112 -22.36 17.82 14.10
N LEU A 113 -21.42 18.21 14.97
CA LEU A 113 -20.08 17.61 15.05
C LEU A 113 -20.12 16.07 15.26
N GLU A 114 -21.15 15.60 15.96
CA GLU A 114 -21.42 14.19 16.27
C GLU A 114 -21.88 13.39 15.02
N ALA A 115 -22.54 14.06 14.07
CA ALA A 115 -23.04 13.45 12.83
C ALA A 115 -22.05 13.57 11.65
N ARG A 116 -20.93 14.29 11.81
CA ARG A 116 -19.84 14.33 10.80
C ARG A 116 -19.11 12.99 10.66
N SER A 117 -19.19 12.13 11.67
CA SER A 117 -18.68 10.75 11.63
C SER A 117 -19.52 9.80 10.75
N LEU A 118 -20.66 10.26 10.20
CA LEU A 118 -21.59 9.42 9.42
C LEU A 118 -21.36 9.46 7.90
N THR A 119 -20.43 10.26 7.38
CA THR A 119 -20.06 10.18 5.95
C THR A 119 -19.14 8.98 5.75
N CYS A 120 -19.71 7.82 5.49
CA CYS A 120 -18.98 6.61 5.15
C CYS A 120 -18.00 6.89 3.99
N SER A 121 -16.75 6.48 4.12
CA SER A 121 -15.74 6.63 3.08
C SER A 121 -16.23 5.99 1.78
N ARG A 122 -15.95 6.59 0.60
CA ARG A 122 -16.25 5.94 -0.69
C ARG A 122 -15.61 4.55 -0.79
N ILE A 123 -14.46 4.36 -0.16
CA ILE A 123 -13.79 3.05 -0.08
C ILE A 123 -14.66 2.07 0.71
N ALA A 124 -15.14 2.46 1.90
CA ALA A 124 -15.98 1.61 2.73
C ALA A 124 -17.33 1.30 2.06
N TYR A 125 -17.94 2.29 1.41
CA TYR A 125 -19.15 2.10 0.61
C TYR A 125 -18.89 1.17 -0.59
N GLY A 126 -17.81 1.38 -1.33
CA GLY A 126 -17.41 0.52 -2.45
C GLY A 126 -17.18 -0.92 -2.03
N LEU A 127 -16.46 -1.13 -0.91
CA LEU A 127 -16.22 -2.48 -0.36
C LEU A 127 -17.50 -3.13 0.17
N ALA A 128 -18.40 -2.37 0.80
CA ALA A 128 -19.68 -2.89 1.29
C ALA A 128 -20.67 -3.23 0.15
N THR A 129 -20.55 -2.56 -0.99
CA THR A 129 -21.39 -2.80 -2.19
C THR A 129 -20.77 -3.82 -3.15
N LEU A 130 -19.47 -4.12 -2.99
CA LEU A 130 -18.75 -5.08 -3.81
C LEU A 130 -19.41 -6.47 -3.90
N PRO A 131 -19.99 -7.06 -2.82
CA PRO A 131 -20.70 -8.33 -2.93
C PRO A 131 -21.89 -8.30 -3.90
N LEU A 132 -22.53 -7.13 -4.07
CA LEU A 132 -23.66 -6.95 -4.99
C LEU A 132 -23.21 -6.78 -6.46
N HIS A 133 -21.91 -6.59 -6.69
CA HIS A 133 -21.32 -6.34 -8.01
C HIS A 133 -20.08 -7.20 -8.28
N PRO A 134 -20.18 -8.53 -8.22
CA PRO A 134 -19.03 -9.43 -8.38
C PRO A 134 -18.34 -9.28 -9.75
N GLN A 135 -19.06 -8.84 -10.78
CA GLN A 135 -18.51 -8.59 -12.12
C GLN A 135 -17.44 -7.50 -12.20
N VAL A 136 -17.33 -6.63 -11.18
CA VAL A 136 -16.29 -5.58 -11.13
C VAL A 136 -14.95 -6.16 -10.67
N LEU A 137 -14.96 -7.35 -10.06
CA LEU A 137 -13.75 -8.00 -9.59
C LEU A 137 -13.02 -8.68 -10.73
N ASP A 138 -11.72 -8.37 -10.85
CA ASP A 138 -10.78 -9.14 -11.66
C ASP A 138 -10.40 -10.40 -10.87
N LEU A 139 -11.41 -11.26 -10.65
CA LEU A 139 -11.34 -12.50 -9.86
C LEU A 139 -10.10 -13.34 -10.21
N PRO A 140 -9.77 -13.59 -11.50
CA PRO A 140 -8.60 -14.39 -11.84
C PRO A 140 -7.29 -13.79 -11.30
N ARG A 141 -7.11 -12.47 -11.37
CA ARG A 141 -5.89 -11.81 -10.90
C ARG A 141 -5.85 -11.66 -9.38
N GLN A 142 -7.01 -11.55 -8.74
CA GLN A 142 -7.13 -11.30 -7.30
C GLN A 142 -7.20 -12.58 -6.45
N GLN A 143 -7.43 -13.73 -7.09
CA GLN A 143 -7.53 -15.02 -6.41
C GLN A 143 -6.20 -15.49 -5.78
N TYR A 144 -5.06 -15.05 -6.33
CA TYR A 144 -3.73 -15.47 -5.90
C TYR A 144 -2.95 -14.33 -5.26
N SER A 145 -2.87 -14.34 -3.93
CA SER A 145 -1.96 -13.47 -3.18
C SER A 145 -0.51 -13.92 -3.37
N ASP A 146 0.43 -12.98 -3.42
CA ASP A 146 1.88 -13.27 -3.51
C ASP A 146 2.36 -14.15 -2.35
N TYR A 147 1.75 -14.02 -1.16
CA TYR A 147 2.02 -14.89 -0.02
C TYR A 147 1.59 -16.34 -0.26
N PHE A 148 0.42 -16.53 -0.89
CA PHE A 148 -0.06 -17.87 -1.26
C PHE A 148 0.85 -18.49 -2.31
N LEU A 149 1.20 -17.74 -3.36
CA LEU A 149 2.09 -18.22 -4.42
C LEU A 149 3.49 -18.57 -3.89
N LEU A 150 4.04 -17.75 -2.98
CA LEU A 150 5.31 -18.03 -2.32
C LEU A 150 5.24 -19.33 -1.52
N LEU A 151 4.19 -19.54 -0.72
CA LEU A 151 4.01 -20.77 0.04
C LEU A 151 3.83 -22.00 -0.86
N GLU A 152 3.09 -21.87 -1.95
CA GLU A 152 2.93 -22.98 -2.90
C GLU A 152 4.24 -23.31 -3.60
N LEU A 153 5.05 -22.32 -3.99
CA LEU A 153 6.41 -22.57 -4.47
C LEU A 153 7.23 -23.29 -3.39
N LEU A 154 7.24 -22.79 -2.16
CA LEU A 154 7.96 -23.39 -1.02
C LEU A 154 7.57 -24.84 -0.70
N ARG A 155 6.36 -25.27 -1.08
CA ARG A 155 5.83 -26.62 -0.85
C ARG A 155 6.01 -27.56 -2.04
N SER A 156 6.09 -27.03 -3.24
CA SER A 156 5.97 -27.83 -4.48
C SER A 156 7.26 -27.95 -5.28
N PHE A 157 8.19 -27.02 -5.11
CA PHE A 157 9.41 -27.00 -5.90
C PHE A 157 10.34 -28.17 -5.53
N PRO A 158 10.82 -28.97 -6.51
CA PRO A 158 11.74 -30.07 -6.26
C PRO A 158 13.18 -29.58 -6.02
N ASP A 159 14.04 -30.41 -5.44
CA ASP A 159 15.47 -30.09 -5.24
C ASP A 159 16.30 -30.03 -6.56
N GLN A 160 15.65 -30.03 -7.71
CA GLN A 160 16.27 -30.00 -9.04
C GLN A 160 15.97 -28.67 -9.76
N PRO A 161 16.87 -28.19 -10.63
CA PRO A 161 16.59 -27.00 -11.43
C PRO A 161 15.39 -27.21 -12.36
N LEU A 162 14.50 -26.22 -12.41
CA LEU A 162 13.33 -26.23 -13.27
C LEU A 162 13.28 -24.99 -14.17
N SER A 163 12.84 -25.20 -15.42
CA SER A 163 12.49 -24.10 -16.32
C SER A 163 11.22 -23.39 -15.85
N ILE A 164 11.02 -22.13 -16.23
CA ILE A 164 9.78 -21.38 -15.96
C ILE A 164 8.55 -22.15 -16.43
N GLY A 165 8.63 -22.79 -17.61
CA GLY A 165 7.52 -23.57 -18.17
C GLY A 165 7.20 -24.78 -17.30
N SER A 166 8.22 -25.47 -16.79
CA SER A 166 8.07 -26.59 -15.85
C SER A 166 7.46 -26.13 -14.52
N ILE A 167 7.87 -24.96 -14.01
CA ILE A 167 7.34 -24.37 -12.78
C ILE A 167 5.85 -24.02 -12.96
N MET A 168 5.49 -23.40 -14.08
CA MET A 168 4.09 -23.09 -14.38
C MET A 168 3.26 -24.36 -14.50
N GLN A 169 3.74 -25.37 -15.24
CA GLN A 169 3.04 -26.65 -15.37
C GLN A 169 2.86 -27.35 -14.01
N MET A 170 3.84 -27.26 -13.11
CA MET A 170 3.75 -27.79 -11.76
C MET A 170 2.65 -27.10 -10.95
N LEU A 171 2.56 -25.77 -11.01
CA LEU A 171 1.51 -25.01 -10.33
C LEU A 171 0.12 -25.28 -10.93
N GLU A 172 0.01 -25.41 -12.26
CA GLU A 172 -1.23 -25.80 -12.94
C GLU A 172 -1.75 -27.15 -12.47
N ARG A 173 -0.87 -28.15 -12.30
CA ARG A 173 -1.24 -29.47 -11.76
C ARG A 173 -1.77 -29.42 -10.33
N ARG A 174 -1.49 -28.34 -9.59
CA ARG A 174 -2.04 -28.08 -8.25
C ARG A 174 -3.32 -27.23 -8.30
N GLY A 175 -3.86 -26.95 -9.48
CA GLY A 175 -5.09 -26.18 -9.67
C GLY A 175 -4.90 -24.66 -9.68
N ILE A 176 -3.67 -24.17 -9.86
CA ILE A 176 -3.38 -22.74 -9.94
C ILE A 176 -3.48 -22.28 -11.40
N ASN A 177 -4.28 -21.24 -11.65
CA ASN A 177 -4.39 -20.61 -12.96
C ASN A 177 -3.18 -19.70 -13.22
N THR A 178 -2.13 -20.30 -13.78
CA THR A 178 -0.86 -19.65 -14.14
C THR A 178 -1.00 -18.52 -15.14
N GLN A 179 -2.04 -18.51 -16.00
CA GLN A 179 -2.29 -17.41 -16.92
C GLN A 179 -2.57 -16.11 -16.17
N ALA A 180 -3.24 -16.20 -15.01
CA ALA A 180 -3.58 -15.03 -14.21
C ALA A 180 -2.42 -14.55 -13.30
N CYS A 181 -1.52 -15.45 -12.90
CA CYS A 181 -0.46 -15.15 -11.93
C CYS A 181 0.98 -15.29 -12.46
N HIS A 182 1.19 -15.48 -13.77
CA HIS A 182 2.51 -15.68 -14.38
C HIS A 182 3.51 -14.59 -13.95
N GLY A 183 3.11 -13.32 -14.01
CA GLY A 183 3.97 -12.19 -13.63
C GLY A 183 4.36 -12.19 -12.16
N HIS A 184 3.46 -12.62 -11.26
CA HIS A 184 3.72 -12.68 -9.82
C HIS A 184 4.70 -13.82 -9.49
N VAL A 185 4.50 -15.00 -10.11
CA VAL A 185 5.43 -16.13 -9.97
C VAL A 185 6.83 -15.76 -10.48
N LEU A 186 6.92 -15.10 -11.64
CA LEU A 186 8.20 -14.65 -12.17
C LEU A 186 8.88 -13.64 -11.23
N ALA A 187 8.13 -12.68 -10.70
CA ALA A 187 8.65 -11.73 -9.72
C ALA A 187 9.23 -12.42 -8.48
N LEU A 188 8.55 -13.43 -7.95
CA LEU A 188 9.02 -14.23 -6.81
C LEU A 188 10.30 -15.00 -7.15
N LEU A 189 10.38 -15.60 -8.34
CA LEU A 189 11.57 -16.31 -8.83
C LEU A 189 12.76 -15.37 -9.05
N GLU A 190 12.51 -14.11 -9.40
CA GLU A 190 13.52 -13.04 -9.49
C GLU A 190 13.91 -12.46 -8.12
N GLY A 191 13.37 -12.99 -7.02
CA GLY A 191 13.70 -12.58 -5.66
C GLY A 191 12.91 -11.37 -5.16
N ARG A 192 11.84 -10.96 -5.84
CA ARG A 192 10.91 -9.96 -5.32
C ARG A 192 9.97 -10.63 -4.33
N LEU A 193 10.21 -10.38 -3.04
CA LEU A 193 9.38 -10.92 -1.96
C LEU A 193 8.02 -10.21 -1.89
N PRO A 194 6.96 -10.86 -1.34
CA PRO A 194 5.68 -10.22 -1.09
C PRO A 194 5.84 -8.94 -0.25
N PRO A 195 5.14 -7.85 -0.60
CA PRO A 195 5.28 -6.58 0.08
C PRO A 195 4.87 -6.69 1.54
N GLY A 196 5.70 -6.16 2.45
CA GLY A 196 5.46 -6.24 3.89
C GLY A 196 5.86 -7.56 4.56
N LEU A 197 6.36 -8.56 3.81
CA LEU A 197 6.92 -9.78 4.41
C LEU A 197 8.21 -9.50 5.17
N VAL A 198 9.11 -8.73 4.56
CA VAL A 198 10.30 -8.19 5.23
C VAL A 198 10.23 -6.68 5.09
N PRO A 199 10.21 -5.90 6.19
CA PRO A 199 10.17 -4.45 6.10
C PRO A 199 11.48 -3.96 5.49
N THR A 200 11.47 -3.70 4.19
CA THR A 200 12.65 -3.21 3.47
C THR A 200 12.43 -1.75 3.10
N ASP A 201 13.52 -1.00 2.98
CA ASP A 201 13.47 0.35 2.40
C ASP A 201 13.04 0.33 0.92
N ARG A 202 12.91 -0.86 0.31
CA ARG A 202 12.42 -1.08 -1.07
C ARG A 202 10.91 -1.00 -1.22
N ASP A 203 10.15 -1.05 -0.12
CA ASP A 203 8.68 -0.94 -0.18
C ASP A 203 8.21 0.50 -0.52
N ASP A 204 9.11 1.50 -0.48
CA ASP A 204 8.88 2.86 -1.00
C ASP A 204 10.24 3.55 -1.31
N PRO A 205 10.86 3.35 -2.49
CA PRO A 205 12.15 3.94 -2.85
C PRO A 205 12.12 5.48 -2.94
N ASP A 206 10.93 6.08 -2.97
CA ASP A 206 10.69 7.52 -2.99
C ASP A 206 10.17 8.06 -1.64
N ALA A 207 10.17 7.24 -0.57
CA ALA A 207 9.88 7.67 0.78
C ALA A 207 11.04 8.50 1.34
N PRO A 208 10.82 9.78 1.68
CA PRO A 208 11.82 10.61 2.37
C PRO A 208 12.04 10.20 3.83
N GLU A 209 11.34 9.16 4.31
CA GLU A 209 11.37 8.70 5.70
C GLU A 209 11.54 7.18 5.70
N PRO A 210 12.61 6.63 6.29
CA PRO A 210 12.77 5.18 6.37
C PRO A 210 11.59 4.59 7.16
N THR A 211 11.13 3.41 6.74
CA THR A 211 9.98 2.67 7.28
C THR A 211 9.78 2.95 8.77
N ARG A 212 8.62 3.47 9.21
CA ARG A 212 8.32 3.99 10.57
C ARG A 212 8.45 2.98 11.74
N LEU A 213 9.16 1.89 11.52
CA LEU A 213 9.61 0.94 12.51
C LEU A 213 10.71 1.55 13.38
N ALA A 214 10.69 1.19 14.66
CA ALA A 214 11.78 1.50 15.57
C ALA A 214 13.10 0.90 15.05
N PRO A 215 14.27 1.52 15.32
CA PRO A 215 15.56 0.99 14.87
C PRO A 215 15.80 -0.47 15.25
N VAL A 216 15.36 -0.88 16.44
CA VAL A 216 15.43 -2.27 16.92
C VAL A 216 14.64 -3.24 16.03
N SER A 217 13.48 -2.82 15.51
CA SER A 217 12.68 -3.63 14.59
C SER A 217 13.28 -3.70 13.19
N ARG A 218 14.02 -2.68 12.75
CA ARG A 218 14.75 -2.69 11.48
C ARG A 218 15.99 -3.59 11.53
N GLN A 219 16.64 -3.64 12.69
CA GLN A 219 17.82 -4.46 12.94
C GLN A 219 17.47 -5.90 13.36
N ASN A 220 16.26 -6.38 13.08
CA ASN A 220 15.89 -7.76 13.38
C ASN A 220 16.83 -8.71 12.60
N PRO A 221 17.60 -9.58 13.30
CA PRO A 221 18.51 -10.51 12.65
C PRO A 221 17.80 -11.46 11.68
N GLU A 222 16.53 -11.78 11.91
CA GLU A 222 15.73 -12.63 11.00
C GLU A 222 15.54 -11.93 9.64
N TYR A 223 15.25 -10.63 9.62
CA TYR A 223 15.09 -9.88 8.38
C TYR A 223 16.39 -9.81 7.58
N ALA A 224 17.51 -9.55 8.27
CA ALA A 224 18.82 -9.58 7.65
C ALA A 224 19.15 -10.97 7.10
N ALA A 225 18.78 -12.04 7.81
CA ALA A 225 19.03 -13.42 7.39
C ALA A 225 18.21 -13.83 6.15
N LEU A 226 16.95 -13.36 6.04
CA LEU A 226 16.07 -13.61 4.88
C LEU A 226 16.50 -12.83 3.63
N LEU A 227 17.13 -11.67 3.80
CA LEU A 227 17.64 -10.85 2.69
C LEU A 227 19.08 -11.19 2.30
N ALA A 228 19.79 -11.98 3.10
CA ALA A 228 21.21 -12.27 2.90
C ALA A 228 21.52 -12.99 1.58
N ALA A 229 20.58 -13.78 1.06
CA ALA A 229 20.72 -14.47 -0.21
C ALA A 229 19.35 -14.64 -0.89
N PRO A 230 19.28 -14.75 -2.23
CA PRO A 230 18.02 -14.97 -2.93
C PRO A 230 17.45 -16.36 -2.64
N LEU A 231 16.12 -16.47 -2.69
CA LEU A 231 15.40 -17.73 -2.52
C LEU A 231 15.66 -18.71 -3.68
N PHE A 232 15.91 -18.19 -4.88
CA PHE A 232 16.22 -18.96 -6.07
C PHE A 232 17.54 -18.49 -6.69
N HIS A 233 18.37 -19.44 -7.13
CA HIS A 233 19.50 -19.22 -8.00
C HIS A 233 19.04 -19.32 -9.45
N LYS A 234 19.36 -18.30 -10.25
CA LYS A 234 19.10 -18.29 -11.68
C LYS A 234 20.30 -18.91 -12.40
N LEU A 235 20.12 -20.09 -12.99
CA LEU A 235 21.20 -20.82 -13.69
C LEU A 235 21.34 -20.38 -15.15
N ASP A 236 20.23 -20.04 -15.80
CA ASP A 236 20.18 -19.47 -17.15
C ASP A 236 19.01 -18.47 -17.27
N ALA A 237 18.65 -18.04 -18.48
CA ALA A 237 17.57 -17.07 -18.68
C ALA A 237 16.19 -17.52 -18.15
N GLN A 238 15.93 -18.83 -18.08
CA GLN A 238 14.62 -19.43 -17.83
C GLN A 238 14.63 -20.52 -16.74
N THR A 239 15.79 -20.91 -16.23
CA THR A 239 15.96 -22.04 -15.29
C THR A 239 16.34 -21.54 -13.91
N TYR A 240 15.60 -22.01 -12.90
CA TYR A 240 15.71 -21.62 -11.51
C TYR A 240 15.96 -22.84 -10.63
N GLN A 241 16.81 -22.68 -9.63
CA GLN A 241 17.11 -23.69 -8.63
C GLN A 241 16.89 -23.11 -7.22
N PRO A 242 16.20 -23.81 -6.30
CA PRO A 242 15.99 -23.30 -4.95
C PRO A 242 17.32 -23.24 -4.19
N ASN A 243 17.49 -22.20 -3.38
CA ASN A 243 18.59 -22.11 -2.42
C ASN A 243 18.16 -22.84 -1.13
N PRO A 244 18.74 -24.02 -0.81
CA PRO A 244 18.25 -24.85 0.30
C PRO A 244 18.38 -24.18 1.67
N GLU A 245 19.42 -23.36 1.88
CA GLU A 245 19.60 -22.64 3.14
C GLU A 245 18.53 -21.56 3.32
N GLN A 246 18.27 -20.77 2.28
CA GLN A 246 17.22 -19.73 2.33
C GLN A 246 15.83 -20.35 2.35
N TRP A 247 15.63 -21.45 1.65
CA TRP A 247 14.37 -22.20 1.62
C TRP A 247 13.92 -22.58 3.03
N SER A 248 14.81 -23.22 3.80
CA SER A 248 14.53 -23.64 5.18
C SER A 248 14.23 -22.44 6.08
N ARG A 249 14.97 -21.34 5.94
CA ARG A 249 14.74 -20.10 6.70
C ARG A 249 13.36 -19.50 6.40
N PHE A 250 12.97 -19.42 5.12
CA PHE A 250 11.66 -18.91 4.72
C PHE A 250 10.52 -19.80 5.21
N GLN A 251 10.67 -21.12 5.13
CA GLN A 251 9.67 -22.06 5.66
C GLN A 251 9.50 -21.90 7.17
N GLN A 252 10.60 -21.77 7.93
CA GLN A 252 10.54 -21.55 9.38
C GLN A 252 9.87 -20.21 9.71
N TYR A 253 10.27 -19.13 9.05
CA TYR A 253 9.72 -17.79 9.28
C TYR A 253 8.24 -17.67 8.91
N LEU A 254 7.84 -18.20 7.75
CA LEU A 254 6.42 -18.22 7.38
C LEU A 254 5.62 -19.16 8.27
N GLY A 255 6.22 -20.24 8.78
CA GLY A 255 5.61 -21.12 9.77
C GLY A 255 5.29 -20.38 11.08
N THR A 256 6.20 -19.54 11.58
CA THR A 256 5.95 -18.75 12.80
C THR A 256 4.91 -17.66 12.56
N LEU A 257 4.95 -16.98 11.40
CA LEU A 257 3.94 -15.99 11.04
C LEU A 257 2.55 -16.63 10.93
N THR A 258 2.41 -17.71 10.17
CA THR A 258 1.12 -18.36 9.92
C THR A 258 0.53 -19.04 11.15
N ALA A 259 1.38 -19.51 12.09
CA ALA A 259 0.92 -20.08 13.37
C ALA A 259 0.11 -19.09 14.22
N SER A 260 0.32 -17.79 14.04
CA SER A 260 -0.37 -16.73 14.78
C SER A 260 -1.58 -16.14 14.04
N THR A 261 -1.83 -16.56 12.80
CA THR A 261 -2.86 -15.98 11.93
C THR A 261 -4.02 -16.93 11.69
N HIS A 262 -5.24 -16.39 11.59
CA HIS A 262 -6.43 -17.17 11.21
C HIS A 262 -6.42 -17.61 9.73
N GLN A 263 -5.64 -16.96 8.86
CA GLN A 263 -5.54 -17.30 7.45
C GLN A 263 -4.36 -18.25 7.22
N THR A 264 -4.65 -19.51 6.91
CA THR A 264 -3.64 -20.57 6.72
C THR A 264 -2.91 -20.50 5.37
N LEU A 265 -3.43 -19.71 4.41
CA LEU A 265 -2.90 -19.57 3.05
C LEU A 265 -2.65 -20.94 2.36
N THR A 266 -3.46 -21.94 2.72
CA THR A 266 -3.41 -23.29 2.13
C THR A 266 -4.26 -23.39 0.87
N GLU A 267 -5.27 -22.54 0.75
CA GLU A 267 -6.14 -22.45 -0.41
C GLU A 267 -6.05 -21.06 -1.03
N PRO A 268 -6.24 -20.93 -2.36
CA PRO A 268 -6.40 -19.62 -2.98
C PRO A 268 -7.57 -18.88 -2.33
N LEU A 269 -7.53 -17.56 -2.35
CA LEU A 269 -8.60 -16.73 -1.79
C LEU A 269 -9.90 -17.01 -2.56
N THR A 270 -10.78 -17.82 -1.99
CA THR A 270 -12.13 -18.02 -2.45
C THR A 270 -12.99 -16.88 -1.91
N MET A 271 -13.07 -15.78 -2.66
CA MET A 271 -14.08 -14.76 -2.38
C MET A 271 -15.46 -15.31 -2.78
N GLN A 272 -16.07 -16.13 -1.92
CA GLN A 272 -17.51 -16.38 -1.98
C GLN A 272 -18.20 -15.15 -1.41
N LEU A 273 -18.41 -14.14 -2.25
CA LEU A 273 -19.28 -13.01 -1.95
C LEU A 273 -20.72 -13.48 -2.18
N GLY A 274 -21.33 -14.01 -1.12
CA GLY A 274 -22.74 -14.40 -1.08
C GLY A 274 -23.65 -13.24 -0.69
#